data_AF-A0A9P1M8N1-F1
#
_entry.id   AF-A0A9P1M8N1-F1
#
_cell.length_a   1.000
_cell.length_b   1.000
_cell.length_c   1.000
_cell.angle_alpha   90.00
_cell.angle_beta   90.00
_cell.angle_gamma   90.00
#
_symmetry.space_group_name_H-M   'P 1'
#
loop_
_entity.id
_entity.type
_entity.pdbx_description
1 polymer ?
#
loop_
_entity_poly.entity_id
_entity_poly.type
_entity_poly.pdbx_seq_one_letter_code
_entity_poly.pdbx_strand_id
1 'polypeptide(L)'
;MPSQISITEAPTSQSQSWSQDDLRTKFTYALSEMYRSEVPLYGDLLKIVRNVDDSVLRQQGLARRDLPVRHNLERHGAIRIGSDSEMRVIKRLFSVLGMQPVGYYDLTVVDFPCTPPPSAPSRKIPYLLSAETRETVERVLEKRSLFTPRLLEILDQAEASGGAVAPEDADVFVTESLKIFKWHAQSTVSLDDYLKLKQEHPMIADIVCFPSAHINHLTPRTPRRRCPILLRQTSFKALEEPVSFPSVAGGVTPGSHTARFGEIEQRGAAVTRRGRDLYDELLREVTAQNAESGASDDVEGFDRVLAKVFEAYPDDWDELRRRAQGVLECEPLTYEDFLPLSAAGIFKSNLGENVSQSPIREADNSMSDLEDILGCKIMSQFDVYQKLEQESLDRCAKELGLSQLLLE
;
A
#
# COMPACT_ATOMS: atom_id res chain seq x y z
N MET A 1 22.97 3.22 -68.78
CA MET A 1 23.84 3.17 -67.59
C MET A 1 23.01 3.65 -66.41
N PRO A 2 22.53 2.78 -65.52
CA PRO A 2 21.69 3.19 -64.41
C PRO A 2 22.56 3.78 -63.28
N SER A 3 22.15 4.94 -62.79
CA SER A 3 22.68 5.60 -61.60
C SER A 3 22.24 4.82 -60.35
N GLN A 4 23.21 4.43 -59.54
CA GLN A 4 23.01 3.89 -58.20
C GLN A 4 22.33 4.92 -57.31
N ILE A 5 21.24 4.53 -56.64
CA ILE A 5 20.78 5.16 -55.40
C ILE A 5 20.69 4.04 -54.38
N SER A 6 21.69 3.97 -53.52
CA SER A 6 21.68 3.16 -52.31
C SER A 6 21.26 4.07 -51.18
N ILE A 7 20.05 3.88 -50.64
CA ILE A 7 19.62 4.47 -49.37
C ILE A 7 19.20 3.30 -48.49
N THR A 8 20.15 2.79 -47.71
CA THR A 8 19.86 2.03 -46.50
C THR A 8 19.89 3.02 -45.34
N GLU A 9 18.76 3.70 -45.11
CA GLU A 9 18.51 4.30 -43.80
C GLU A 9 18.08 3.16 -42.86
N ALA A 10 18.87 2.95 -41.81
CA ALA A 10 18.46 2.15 -40.67
C ALA A 10 17.18 2.75 -40.07
N PRO A 11 16.24 1.93 -39.54
CA PRO A 11 15.03 2.46 -38.93
C PRO A 11 15.45 3.34 -37.74
N THR A 12 15.14 4.64 -37.87
CA THR A 12 15.17 5.59 -36.76
C THR A 12 14.34 5.01 -35.63
N SER A 13 14.97 4.82 -34.46
CA SER A 13 14.24 4.46 -33.24
C SER A 13 13.24 5.58 -32.97
N GLN A 14 11.95 5.34 -33.24
CA GLN A 14 10.90 6.20 -32.73
C GLN A 14 11.10 6.28 -31.22
N SER A 15 11.34 7.49 -30.68
CA SER A 15 11.45 7.66 -29.23
C SER A 15 10.10 7.25 -28.65
N GLN A 16 10.11 6.11 -27.96
CA GLN A 16 8.90 5.58 -27.35
C GLN A 16 8.54 6.52 -26.19
N SER A 17 7.53 7.36 -26.40
CA SER A 17 6.94 8.15 -25.30
C SER A 17 6.31 7.19 -24.31
N TRP A 18 6.62 7.35 -23.02
CA TRP A 18 6.04 6.53 -21.96
C TRP A 18 4.90 7.29 -21.29
N SER A 19 3.70 6.70 -21.26
CA SER A 19 2.64 7.23 -20.40
C SER A 19 2.94 6.93 -18.92
N GLN A 20 2.26 7.65 -18.01
CA GLN A 20 2.39 7.38 -16.58
C GLN A 20 1.97 5.93 -16.22
N ASP A 21 0.98 5.39 -16.94
CA ASP A 21 0.51 4.01 -16.76
C ASP A 21 1.54 2.98 -17.24
N ASP A 22 2.24 3.26 -18.35
CA ASP A 22 3.32 2.41 -18.83
C ASP A 22 4.50 2.39 -17.84
N LEU A 23 4.89 3.56 -17.32
CA LEU A 23 5.93 3.68 -16.30
C LEU A 23 5.52 2.97 -15.00
N ARG A 24 4.28 3.14 -14.55
CA ARG A 24 3.75 2.49 -13.34
C ARG A 24 3.75 0.97 -13.49
N THR A 25 3.34 0.48 -14.67
CA THR A 25 3.38 -0.95 -14.99
C THR A 25 4.82 -1.47 -14.95
N LYS A 26 5.76 -0.76 -15.60
CA LYS A 26 7.18 -1.11 -15.63
C LYS A 26 7.80 -1.12 -14.22
N PHE A 27 7.54 -0.09 -13.42
CA PHE A 27 7.96 -0.01 -12.03
C PHE A 27 7.42 -1.17 -11.19
N THR A 28 6.12 -1.47 -11.32
CA THR A 28 5.45 -2.56 -10.57
C THR A 28 6.03 -3.93 -10.90
N TYR A 29 6.34 -4.19 -12.18
CA TYR A 29 7.03 -5.42 -12.59
C TYR A 29 8.42 -5.51 -11.97
N ALA A 30 9.21 -4.45 -12.10
CA ALA A 30 10.59 -4.44 -11.62
C ALA A 30 10.67 -4.56 -10.09
N LEU A 31 9.75 -3.92 -9.37
CA LEU A 31 9.60 -4.03 -7.92
C LEU A 31 9.25 -5.46 -7.50
N SER A 32 8.31 -6.10 -8.21
CA SER A 32 7.92 -7.49 -7.94
C SER A 32 9.07 -8.47 -8.17
N GLU A 33 9.85 -8.30 -9.25
CA GLU A 33 11.00 -9.18 -9.53
C GLU A 33 12.14 -8.94 -8.52
N MET A 34 12.41 -7.69 -8.14
CA MET A 34 13.35 -7.37 -7.06
C MET A 34 12.92 -8.08 -5.77
N TYR A 35 11.68 -7.89 -5.33
CA TYR A 35 11.20 -8.49 -4.09
C TYR A 35 11.22 -10.03 -4.13
N ARG A 36 10.87 -10.63 -5.27
CA ARG A 36 10.95 -12.08 -5.47
C ARG A 36 12.36 -12.62 -5.36
N SER A 37 13.35 -11.87 -5.84
CA SER A 37 14.76 -12.25 -5.73
C SER A 37 15.27 -12.19 -4.29
N GLU A 38 14.74 -11.25 -3.50
CA GLU A 38 15.12 -11.08 -2.10
C GLU A 38 14.36 -12.03 -1.16
N VAL A 39 13.10 -12.36 -1.49
CA VAL A 39 12.20 -13.19 -0.65
C VAL A 39 11.67 -14.37 -1.48
N PRO A 40 12.37 -15.52 -1.53
CA PRO A 40 11.97 -16.65 -2.36
C PRO A 40 10.54 -17.18 -2.10
N LEU A 41 10.07 -17.13 -0.84
CA LEU A 41 8.71 -17.53 -0.48
C LEU A 41 7.62 -16.72 -1.18
N TYR A 42 7.90 -15.46 -1.54
CA TYR A 42 6.98 -14.67 -2.37
C TYR A 42 6.80 -15.30 -3.75
N GLY A 43 7.87 -15.85 -4.34
CA GLY A 43 7.81 -16.58 -5.60
C GLY A 43 6.94 -17.85 -5.52
N ASP A 44 6.93 -18.54 -4.39
CA ASP A 44 6.06 -19.70 -4.16
C ASP A 44 4.62 -19.29 -3.91
N LEU A 45 4.39 -18.18 -3.19
CA LEU A 45 3.08 -17.58 -3.02
C LEU A 45 2.42 -17.25 -4.37
N LEU A 46 3.16 -16.64 -5.30
CA LEU A 46 2.65 -16.35 -6.64
C LEU A 46 2.22 -17.61 -7.40
N LYS A 47 2.88 -18.76 -7.19
CA LYS A 47 2.45 -20.04 -7.78
C LYS A 47 1.16 -20.55 -7.13
N ILE A 48 1.05 -20.43 -5.81
CA ILE A 48 -0.16 -20.81 -5.07
C ILE A 48 -1.36 -20.00 -5.55
N VAL A 49 -1.23 -18.67 -5.60
CA VAL A 49 -2.28 -17.75 -6.09
C VAL A 49 -2.74 -18.17 -7.48
N ARG A 50 -1.79 -18.35 -8.42
CA ARG A 50 -2.07 -18.79 -9.78
C ARG A 50 -2.85 -20.10 -9.86
N ASN A 51 -2.52 -21.08 -9.01
CA ASN A 51 -3.19 -22.38 -8.98
C ASN A 51 -4.60 -22.28 -8.39
N VAL A 52 -4.78 -21.45 -7.36
CA VAL A 52 -6.09 -21.17 -6.75
C VAL A 52 -6.99 -20.47 -7.76
N ASP A 53 -6.50 -19.42 -8.43
CA ASP A 53 -7.24 -18.71 -9.46
C ASP A 53 -7.69 -19.65 -10.59
N ASP A 54 -6.78 -20.50 -11.09
CA ASP A 54 -7.12 -21.48 -12.13
C ASP A 54 -8.16 -22.50 -11.66
N SER A 55 -8.17 -22.84 -10.37
CA SER A 55 -9.19 -23.72 -9.80
C SER A 55 -10.55 -23.01 -9.74
N VAL A 56 -10.58 -21.75 -9.28
CA VAL A 56 -11.81 -20.96 -9.16
C VAL A 56 -12.41 -20.68 -10.54
N LEU A 57 -11.58 -20.25 -11.50
CA LEU A 57 -12.01 -20.00 -12.88
C LEU A 57 -12.61 -21.26 -13.52
N ARG A 58 -11.96 -22.42 -13.36
CA ARG A 58 -12.48 -23.69 -13.88
C ARG A 58 -13.84 -24.07 -13.27
N GLN A 59 -14.05 -23.81 -11.99
CA GLN A 59 -15.34 -24.05 -11.34
C GLN A 59 -16.44 -23.12 -11.87
N GLN A 60 -16.07 -21.91 -12.28
CA GLN A 60 -16.97 -20.93 -12.88
C GLN A 60 -17.12 -21.07 -14.41
N GLY A 61 -16.42 -22.04 -15.03
CA GLY A 61 -16.43 -22.21 -16.49
C GLY A 61 -15.66 -21.12 -17.25
N LEU A 62 -14.81 -20.35 -16.56
CA LEU A 62 -14.01 -19.27 -17.12
C LEU A 62 -12.55 -19.71 -17.33
N ALA A 63 -11.81 -18.93 -18.11
CA ALA A 63 -10.38 -19.03 -18.31
C ALA A 63 -9.68 -17.70 -18.00
N ARG A 64 -8.36 -17.71 -17.81
CA ARG A 64 -7.59 -16.49 -17.47
C ARG A 64 -7.72 -15.35 -18.48
N ARG A 65 -7.95 -15.68 -19.75
CA ARG A 65 -8.16 -14.67 -20.82
C ARG A 65 -9.45 -13.88 -20.65
N ASP A 66 -10.39 -14.40 -19.86
CA ASP A 66 -11.67 -13.78 -19.57
C ASP A 66 -11.55 -12.80 -18.38
N LEU A 67 -10.39 -12.77 -17.71
CA LEU A 67 -10.09 -11.81 -16.66
C LEU A 67 -9.51 -10.51 -17.22
N PRO A 68 -9.73 -9.37 -16.54
CA PRO A 68 -9.08 -8.12 -16.87
C PRO A 68 -7.55 -8.26 -16.90
N VAL A 69 -6.90 -7.54 -17.82
CA VAL A 69 -5.43 -7.54 -17.98
C VAL A 69 -4.70 -7.25 -16.66
N ARG A 70 -5.29 -6.39 -15.81
CA ARG A 70 -4.76 -6.03 -14.49
C ARG A 70 -4.61 -7.21 -13.53
N HIS A 71 -5.40 -8.29 -13.66
CA HIS A 71 -5.44 -9.40 -12.69
C HIS A 71 -4.07 -10.04 -12.46
N ASN A 72 -3.27 -10.20 -13.52
CA ASN A 72 -1.94 -10.81 -13.41
C ASN A 72 -0.89 -9.86 -12.82
N LEU A 73 -1.22 -8.58 -12.69
CA LEU A 73 -0.32 -7.48 -12.34
C LEU A 73 -0.63 -6.80 -11.03
N GLU A 74 -1.85 -6.98 -10.54
CA GLU A 74 -2.34 -6.33 -9.35
C GLU A 74 -1.48 -6.70 -8.13
N ARG A 75 -0.94 -5.65 -7.49
CA ARG A 75 -0.03 -5.69 -6.34
C ARG A 75 -0.16 -4.36 -5.60
N HIS A 76 0.16 -4.33 -4.32
CA HIS A 76 0.44 -3.09 -3.59
C HIS A 76 1.61 -3.26 -2.64
N GLY A 77 2.51 -2.30 -2.59
CA GLY A 77 3.63 -2.31 -1.64
C GLY A 77 3.33 -1.46 -0.42
N ALA A 78 3.85 -1.88 0.73
CA ALA A 78 3.88 -1.05 1.93
C ALA A 78 5.31 -0.63 2.28
N ILE A 79 5.52 0.67 2.44
CA ILE A 79 6.80 1.28 2.83
C ILE A 79 6.58 2.18 4.05
N ARG A 80 7.66 2.48 4.78
CA ARG A 80 7.62 3.41 5.92
C ARG A 80 8.68 4.48 5.70
N ILE A 81 8.31 5.73 6.00
CA ILE A 81 9.15 6.91 5.75
C ILE A 81 9.40 7.62 7.09
N GLY A 82 10.64 8.10 7.29
CA GLY A 82 11.10 8.62 8.57
C GLY A 82 10.91 10.14 8.74
N SER A 83 10.84 10.89 7.65
CA SER A 83 10.85 12.36 7.68
C SER A 83 9.93 13.03 6.64
N ASP A 84 9.54 14.26 6.93
CA ASP A 84 8.72 15.11 6.05
C ASP A 84 9.38 15.34 4.68
N SER A 85 10.70 15.54 4.65
CA SER A 85 11.46 15.71 3.41
C SER A 85 11.41 14.46 2.54
N GLU A 86 11.53 13.28 3.16
CA GLU A 86 11.39 12.02 2.43
C GLU A 86 9.96 11.83 1.91
N MET A 87 8.95 12.16 2.70
CA MET A 87 7.55 12.06 2.30
C MET A 87 7.24 12.93 1.07
N ARG A 88 7.78 14.16 1.03
CA ARG A 88 7.66 15.05 -0.13
C ARG A 88 8.24 14.44 -1.40
N VAL A 89 9.45 13.90 -1.33
CA VAL A 89 10.10 13.30 -2.50
C VAL A 89 9.38 12.04 -2.96
N ILE A 90 8.91 11.20 -2.03
CA ILE A 90 8.09 10.03 -2.35
C ILE A 90 6.79 10.42 -3.07
N LYS A 91 6.12 11.49 -2.62
CA LYS A 91 4.94 12.03 -3.32
C LYS A 91 5.28 12.45 -4.75
N ARG A 92 6.42 13.11 -4.97
CA ARG A 92 6.89 13.53 -6.31
C ARG A 92 7.13 12.31 -7.20
N LEU A 93 7.83 11.31 -6.68
CA LEU A 93 8.10 10.04 -7.37
C LEU A 93 6.81 9.34 -7.80
N PHE A 94 5.87 9.17 -6.88
CA PHE A 94 4.59 8.51 -7.20
C PHE A 94 3.72 9.34 -8.14
N SER A 95 3.81 10.67 -8.12
CA SER A 95 3.11 11.54 -9.07
C SER A 95 3.58 11.30 -10.52
N VAL A 96 4.87 11.01 -10.75
CA VAL A 96 5.41 10.64 -12.07
C VAL A 96 4.81 9.31 -12.57
N LEU A 97 4.47 8.42 -11.64
CA LEU A 97 3.78 7.16 -11.92
C LEU A 97 2.25 7.31 -12.04
N GLY A 98 1.72 8.55 -12.04
CA GLY A 98 0.28 8.79 -12.06
C GLY A 98 -0.45 8.34 -10.79
N MET A 99 0.27 8.16 -9.69
CA MET A 99 -0.28 7.75 -8.40
C MET A 99 -0.50 8.97 -7.51
N GLN A 100 -1.62 9.01 -6.79
CA GLN A 100 -2.05 10.13 -5.98
C GLN A 100 -2.30 9.69 -4.53
N PRO A 101 -2.16 10.58 -3.53
CA PRO A 101 -2.51 10.26 -2.16
C PRO A 101 -4.04 10.15 -2.00
N VAL A 102 -4.52 8.94 -1.72
CA VAL A 102 -5.94 8.63 -1.52
C VAL A 102 -6.12 7.98 -0.15
N GLY A 103 -7.07 8.48 0.63
CA GLY A 103 -7.36 7.99 1.96
C GLY A 103 -6.35 8.44 3.03
N TYR A 104 -6.82 8.54 4.26
CA TYR A 104 -6.01 8.86 5.43
C TYR A 104 -6.31 7.86 6.54
N TYR A 105 -5.25 7.28 7.10
CA TYR A 105 -5.31 6.24 8.11
C TYR A 105 -4.46 6.67 9.31
N ASP A 106 -5.11 7.15 10.36
CA ASP A 106 -4.41 7.43 11.61
C ASP A 106 -4.19 6.12 12.38
N LEU A 107 -2.92 5.73 12.52
CA LEU A 107 -2.52 4.51 13.22
C LEU A 107 -2.16 4.77 14.69
N THR A 108 -2.18 6.02 15.17
CA THR A 108 -1.96 6.31 16.60
C THR A 108 -2.99 5.62 17.50
N VAL A 109 -4.16 5.27 16.94
CA VAL A 109 -5.21 4.47 17.59
C VAL A 109 -4.75 3.07 18.01
N VAL A 110 -3.63 2.57 17.48
CA VAL A 110 -3.01 1.29 17.86
C VAL A 110 -1.61 1.47 18.41
N ASP A 111 -1.42 2.59 19.12
CA ASP A 111 -0.15 3.02 19.74
C ASP A 111 1.00 3.18 18.73
N PHE A 112 0.67 3.37 17.44
CA PHE A 112 1.66 3.62 16.39
C PHE A 112 2.19 5.05 16.47
N PRO A 113 3.51 5.27 16.54
CA PRO A 113 4.04 6.59 16.83
C PRO A 113 4.29 7.39 15.55
N CYS A 114 3.24 7.81 14.81
CA CYS A 114 3.43 8.54 13.54
C CYS A 114 2.77 9.90 13.37
N THR A 115 2.13 10.49 14.38
CA THR A 115 1.66 11.88 14.20
C THR A 115 1.77 12.71 15.48
N PRO A 116 2.40 13.90 15.42
CA PRO A 116 2.47 14.81 16.57
C PRO A 116 1.10 15.48 16.83
N PRO A 117 0.84 15.96 18.06
CA PRO A 117 -0.29 16.84 18.32
C PRO A 117 -0.05 18.23 17.68
N PRO A 118 -1.12 18.99 17.35
CA PRO A 118 -1.05 20.25 16.60
C PRO A 118 -0.21 21.38 17.23
N SER A 119 0.19 21.26 18.51
CA SER A 119 0.96 22.28 19.25
C SER A 119 2.49 22.09 19.23
N ALA A 120 3.01 21.16 18.43
CA ALA A 120 4.41 20.76 18.40
C ALA A 120 5.29 21.61 17.43
N PRO A 121 6.42 22.19 17.88
CA PRO A 121 7.30 23.00 17.03
C PRO A 121 8.16 22.19 16.03
N SER A 122 8.30 20.87 16.20
CA SER A 122 9.02 19.98 15.27
C SER A 122 8.24 18.68 15.02
N ARG A 123 7.89 18.42 13.75
CA ARG A 123 6.97 17.36 13.31
C ARG A 123 7.70 16.08 12.88
N LYS A 124 8.58 15.53 13.72
CA LYS A 124 9.30 14.27 13.43
C LYS A 124 8.75 13.10 14.26
N ILE A 125 8.77 11.90 13.67
CA ILE A 125 8.50 10.61 14.29
C ILE A 125 9.50 10.43 15.46
N PRO A 126 9.10 10.33 16.74
CA PRO A 126 7.81 10.64 17.38
C PRO A 126 7.87 11.26 18.80
N TYR A 127 6.73 11.82 19.23
CA TYR A 127 6.50 12.36 20.58
C TYR A 127 6.38 11.30 21.70
N LEU A 128 6.09 10.04 21.36
CA LEU A 128 5.95 8.95 22.34
C LEU A 128 7.29 8.32 22.77
N LEU A 129 8.40 8.71 22.13
CA LEU A 129 9.72 8.20 22.48
C LEU A 129 10.37 8.98 23.61
N SER A 130 11.31 8.34 24.30
CA SER A 130 12.18 9.02 25.24
C SER A 130 12.99 10.12 24.54
N ALA A 131 13.44 11.12 25.30
CA ALA A 131 14.25 12.20 24.75
C ALA A 131 15.56 11.70 24.11
N GLU A 132 16.22 10.73 24.74
CA GLU A 132 17.46 10.09 24.24
C GLU A 132 17.22 9.38 22.90
N THR A 133 16.11 8.63 22.81
CA THR A 133 15.74 7.94 21.58
C THR A 133 15.38 8.93 20.48
N ARG A 134 14.63 10.00 20.77
CA ARG A 134 14.29 11.04 19.80
C ARG A 134 15.55 11.68 19.20
N GLU A 135 16.51 12.04 20.03
CA GLU A 135 17.79 12.62 19.56
C GLU A 135 18.54 11.63 18.65
N THR A 136 18.53 10.34 18.99
CA THR A 136 19.12 9.29 18.14
C THR A 136 18.42 9.19 16.79
N VAL A 137 17.09 9.17 16.78
CA VAL A 137 16.28 9.12 15.55
C VAL A 137 16.56 10.34 14.67
N GLU A 138 16.51 11.54 15.23
CA GLU A 138 16.77 12.78 14.49
C GLU A 138 18.18 12.79 13.88
N ARG A 139 19.20 12.45 14.67
CA ARG A 139 20.59 12.37 14.22
C ARG A 139 20.79 11.38 13.07
N VAL A 140 20.11 10.24 13.11
CA VAL A 140 20.25 9.19 12.08
C VAL A 140 19.51 9.60 10.81
N LEU A 141 18.26 10.07 10.93
CA LEU A 141 17.45 10.48 9.79
C LEU A 141 18.03 11.71 9.07
N GLU A 142 18.63 12.66 9.79
CA GLU A 142 19.28 13.84 9.19
C GLU A 142 20.50 13.49 8.32
N LYS A 143 21.19 12.38 8.62
CA LYS A 143 22.34 11.92 7.84
C LYS A 143 21.95 10.98 6.70
N ARG A 144 20.72 10.47 6.70
CA ARG A 144 20.25 9.52 5.69
C ARG A 144 19.90 10.23 4.39
N SER A 145 20.23 9.59 3.27
CA SER A 145 19.73 9.98 1.95
C SER A 145 19.14 8.75 1.26
N LEU A 146 17.80 8.71 1.17
CA LEU A 146 17.09 7.65 0.45
C LEU A 146 17.19 7.80 -1.08
N PHE A 147 17.30 9.04 -1.55
CA PHE A 147 17.18 9.38 -2.97
C PHE A 147 18.54 9.65 -3.57
N THR A 148 18.81 9.09 -4.74
CA THR A 148 20.05 9.36 -5.45
C THR A 148 19.98 10.71 -6.16
N PRO A 149 21.12 11.40 -6.38
CA PRO A 149 21.13 12.66 -7.13
C PRO A 149 20.48 12.53 -8.51
N ARG A 150 20.75 11.40 -9.20
CA ARG A 150 20.16 11.13 -10.52
C ARG A 150 18.64 11.02 -10.48
N LEU A 151 18.08 10.38 -9.45
CA LEU A 151 16.63 10.31 -9.29
C LEU A 151 16.04 11.71 -9.12
N LEU A 152 16.65 12.54 -8.27
CA LEU A 152 16.17 13.90 -8.02
C LEU A 152 16.21 14.75 -9.31
N GLU A 153 17.27 14.65 -10.10
CA GLU A 153 17.36 15.30 -11.42
C GLU A 153 16.21 14.90 -12.35
N ILE A 154 15.91 13.59 -12.43
CA ILE A 154 14.81 13.08 -13.26
C ILE A 154 13.46 13.61 -12.76
N LEU A 155 13.25 13.66 -11.44
CA LEU A 155 12.01 14.21 -10.86
C LEU A 155 11.86 15.71 -11.17
N ASP A 156 12.93 16.49 -11.05
CA ASP A 156 12.92 17.93 -11.37
C ASP A 156 12.58 18.15 -12.87
N GLN A 157 13.16 17.34 -13.76
CA GLN A 157 12.89 17.40 -15.20
C GLN A 157 11.45 16.97 -15.54
N ALA A 158 10.96 15.92 -14.89
CA ALA A 158 9.59 15.44 -15.08
C ALA A 158 8.59 16.52 -14.65
N GLU A 159 8.79 17.16 -13.51
CA GLU A 159 7.94 18.27 -13.03
C GLU A 159 7.95 19.47 -13.99
N ALA A 160 9.14 19.84 -14.51
CA ALA A 160 9.26 20.89 -15.52
C ALA A 160 8.54 20.54 -16.84
N SER A 161 8.36 19.24 -17.11
CA SER A 161 7.72 18.69 -18.31
C SER A 161 6.27 18.24 -18.07
N GLY A 162 5.62 18.73 -17.01
CA GLY A 162 4.21 18.41 -16.72
C GLY A 162 3.96 16.97 -16.26
N GLY A 163 4.97 16.33 -15.67
CA GLY A 163 4.94 14.96 -15.14
C GLY A 163 5.47 13.89 -16.09
N ALA A 164 5.91 14.25 -17.30
CA ALA A 164 6.44 13.31 -18.29
C ALA A 164 7.94 13.05 -18.08
N VAL A 165 8.34 11.78 -18.08
CA VAL A 165 9.75 11.37 -18.06
C VAL A 165 10.26 11.26 -19.49
N ALA A 166 11.49 11.73 -19.73
CA ALA A 166 12.14 11.58 -21.03
C ALA A 166 12.28 10.08 -21.39
N PRO A 167 12.03 9.65 -22.64
CA PRO A 167 12.12 8.25 -23.05
C PRO A 167 13.41 7.53 -22.65
N GLU A 168 14.54 8.22 -22.76
CA GLU A 168 15.88 7.76 -22.39
C GLU A 168 16.05 7.56 -20.87
N ASP A 169 15.28 8.26 -20.06
CA ASP A 169 15.36 8.24 -18.61
C ASP A 169 14.37 7.27 -17.96
N ALA A 170 13.44 6.68 -18.71
CA ALA A 170 12.43 5.77 -18.17
C ALA A 170 13.04 4.56 -17.42
N ASP A 171 14.06 3.91 -18.00
CA ASP A 171 14.76 2.78 -17.37
C ASP A 171 15.61 3.22 -16.17
N VAL A 172 16.25 4.39 -16.28
CA VAL A 172 17.06 4.98 -15.22
C VAL A 172 16.17 5.34 -14.04
N PHE A 173 15.03 5.98 -14.28
CA PHE A 173 14.03 6.33 -13.29
C PHE A 173 13.58 5.11 -12.48
N VAL A 174 13.20 4.02 -13.15
CA VAL A 174 12.79 2.78 -12.48
C VAL A 174 13.94 2.21 -11.66
N THR A 175 15.13 2.12 -12.24
CA THR A 175 16.32 1.55 -11.57
C THR A 175 16.71 2.36 -10.32
N GLU A 176 16.74 3.69 -10.41
CA GLU A 176 17.08 4.57 -9.30
C GLU A 176 15.97 4.55 -8.23
N SER A 177 14.70 4.50 -8.62
CA SER A 177 13.57 4.38 -7.69
C SER A 177 13.62 3.10 -6.87
N LEU A 178 13.99 1.97 -7.50
CA LEU A 178 14.07 0.67 -6.80
C LEU A 178 15.11 0.65 -5.68
N LYS A 179 16.17 1.47 -5.75
CA LYS A 179 17.18 1.56 -4.69
C LYS A 179 16.60 2.04 -3.36
N ILE A 180 15.51 2.82 -3.40
CA ILE A 180 14.80 3.28 -2.20
C ILE A 180 14.17 2.10 -1.46
N PHE A 181 13.69 1.09 -2.19
CA PHE A 181 12.85 0.02 -1.66
C PHE A 181 13.60 -1.30 -1.45
N LYS A 182 14.87 -1.34 -1.84
CA LYS A 182 15.73 -2.52 -1.77
C LYS A 182 16.05 -2.91 -0.33
N TRP A 183 16.22 -4.21 -0.07
CA TRP A 183 16.77 -4.68 1.21
C TRP A 183 18.24 -4.30 1.37
N HIS A 184 18.63 -3.92 2.58
CA HIS A 184 20.02 -3.81 2.97
C HIS A 184 20.27 -4.55 4.29
N ALA A 185 21.09 -5.61 4.24
CA ALA A 185 21.46 -6.40 5.42
C ALA A 185 22.47 -5.69 6.35
N GLN A 186 22.79 -4.42 6.11
CA GLN A 186 23.70 -3.62 6.93
C GLN A 186 22.95 -2.45 7.57
N SER A 187 23.02 -2.37 8.90
CA SER A 187 22.43 -1.27 9.65
C SER A 187 23.30 0.00 9.59
N THR A 188 22.65 1.16 9.68
CA THR A 188 23.29 2.48 9.78
C THR A 188 23.67 2.84 11.23
N VAL A 189 23.23 2.06 12.21
CA VAL A 189 23.46 2.28 13.65
C VAL A 189 24.12 1.07 14.31
N SER A 190 24.71 1.26 15.49
CA SER A 190 25.31 0.15 16.25
C SER A 190 24.24 -0.85 16.71
N LEU A 191 24.66 -2.06 17.10
CA LEU A 191 23.74 -3.05 17.67
C LEU A 191 23.07 -2.52 18.95
N ASP A 192 23.79 -1.77 19.77
CA ASP A 192 23.27 -1.19 21.00
C ASP A 192 22.19 -0.13 20.72
N ASP A 193 22.43 0.78 19.77
CA ASP A 193 21.44 1.77 19.33
C ASP A 193 20.21 1.08 18.73
N TYR A 194 20.42 0.05 17.90
CA TYR A 194 19.34 -0.76 17.34
C TYR A 194 18.47 -1.41 18.43
N LEU A 195 19.09 -2.03 19.44
CA LEU A 195 18.37 -2.69 20.53
C LEU A 195 17.59 -1.69 21.38
N LYS A 196 18.15 -0.50 21.67
CA LYS A 196 17.46 0.60 22.36
C LYS A 196 16.22 1.04 21.59
N LEU A 197 16.36 1.31 20.29
CA LEU A 197 15.24 1.70 19.43
C LEU A 197 14.17 0.62 19.36
N LYS A 198 14.58 -0.65 19.22
CA LYS A 198 13.67 -1.80 19.17
C LYS A 198 12.90 -1.99 20.48
N GLN A 199 13.55 -1.73 21.61
CA GLN A 199 12.94 -1.85 22.94
C GLN A 199 11.83 -0.82 23.14
N GLU A 200 12.01 0.42 22.68
CA GLU A 200 10.93 1.40 22.73
C GLU A 200 9.82 1.04 21.74
N HIS A 201 10.19 0.75 20.48
CA HIS A 201 9.22 0.35 19.49
C HIS A 201 9.87 -0.35 18.28
N PRO A 202 9.56 -1.62 17.95
CA PRO A 202 10.27 -2.36 16.91
C PRO A 202 10.18 -1.71 15.51
N MET A 203 9.10 -1.00 15.20
CA MET A 203 8.97 -0.28 13.93
C MET A 203 9.83 0.97 13.84
N ILE A 204 10.20 1.61 14.96
CA ILE A 204 11.16 2.71 14.92
C ILE A 204 12.53 2.17 14.52
N ALA A 205 12.92 1.01 15.06
CA ALA A 205 14.14 0.35 14.63
C ALA A 205 14.11 -0.04 13.13
N ASP A 206 12.97 -0.51 12.62
CA ASP A 206 12.79 -0.80 11.19
C ASP A 206 12.89 0.46 10.30
N ILE A 207 12.31 1.58 10.74
CA ILE A 207 12.33 2.83 9.97
C ILE A 207 13.71 3.48 9.98
N VAL A 208 14.40 3.48 11.13
CA VAL A 208 15.55 4.36 11.37
C VAL A 208 16.89 3.67 11.10
N CYS A 209 16.99 2.38 11.41
CA CYS A 209 18.28 1.68 11.44
C CYS A 209 18.78 1.23 10.06
N PHE A 210 18.02 1.48 8.99
CA PHE A 210 18.32 1.00 7.65
C PHE A 210 18.47 2.16 6.65
N PRO A 211 19.34 2.00 5.64
CA PRO A 211 19.65 3.05 4.68
C PRO A 211 18.56 3.23 3.60
N SER A 212 17.58 2.33 3.54
CA SER A 212 16.49 2.30 2.58
C SER A 212 15.13 2.29 3.29
N ALA A 213 14.06 2.59 2.54
CA ALA A 213 12.67 2.40 2.97
C ALA A 213 12.17 1.08 2.36
N HIS A 214 12.71 -0.04 2.82
CA HIS A 214 12.47 -1.36 2.22
C HIS A 214 10.98 -1.75 2.24
N ILE A 215 10.60 -2.60 1.28
CA ILE A 215 9.24 -3.15 1.19
C ILE A 215 8.96 -4.00 2.44
N ASN A 216 7.87 -3.70 3.14
CA ASN A 216 7.43 -4.43 4.33
C ASN A 216 6.67 -5.71 3.95
N HIS A 217 5.64 -5.57 3.11
CA HIS A 217 4.72 -6.64 2.71
C HIS A 217 3.94 -6.28 1.43
N LEU A 218 3.05 -7.20 1.01
CA LEU A 218 2.14 -7.11 -0.14
C LEU A 218 0.85 -7.94 0.14
N THR A 219 -0.36 -7.35 0.30
CA THR A 219 -1.14 -7.58 1.55
C THR A 219 -2.68 -7.71 1.62
N PRO A 220 -3.27 -8.94 1.66
CA PRO A 220 -4.75 -9.27 1.61
C PRO A 220 -5.35 -10.73 2.17
N ARG A 221 -6.71 -11.05 2.43
CA ARG A 221 -7.73 -11.65 3.55
C ARG A 221 -8.91 -10.93 4.50
N THR A 222 -10.25 -11.08 4.31
CA THR A 222 -11.45 -10.55 5.08
C THR A 222 -12.47 -11.70 5.16
N PRO A 223 -13.70 -11.62 5.72
CA PRO A 223 -14.61 -12.78 5.68
C PRO A 223 -15.01 -13.24 4.27
N ARG A 224 -15.41 -14.51 4.14
CA ARG A 224 -15.97 -15.06 2.88
C ARG A 224 -17.40 -14.55 2.71
N ARG A 225 -17.73 -14.06 1.51
CA ARG A 225 -19.06 -13.56 1.11
C ARG A 225 -19.34 -13.99 -0.33
N ARG A 226 -20.61 -14.18 -0.70
CA ARG A 226 -20.99 -14.38 -2.11
C ARG A 226 -20.77 -13.11 -2.92
N CYS A 227 -20.99 -11.96 -2.27
CA CYS A 227 -20.70 -10.63 -2.76
C CYS A 227 -19.56 -10.05 -1.92
N PRO A 228 -18.28 -10.31 -2.26
CA PRO A 228 -17.15 -9.76 -1.52
C PRO A 228 -17.19 -8.24 -1.52
N ILE A 229 -16.96 -7.64 -0.36
CA ILE A 229 -16.88 -6.18 -0.18
C ILE A 229 -15.53 -5.80 0.42
N LEU A 230 -15.13 -4.55 0.19
CA LEU A 230 -13.83 -4.01 0.57
C LEU A 230 -12.72 -4.91 0.02
N LEU A 231 -11.68 -5.14 0.81
CA LEU A 231 -10.71 -6.18 0.51
C LEU A 231 -10.70 -7.15 1.65
N ARG A 232 -10.13 -8.28 1.34
CA ARG A 232 -9.64 -9.24 2.28
C ARG A 232 -8.14 -8.86 2.57
N GLN A 233 -7.57 -8.79 3.84
CA GLN A 233 -6.17 -9.10 4.47
C GLN A 233 -5.68 -10.24 5.52
N THR A 234 -4.56 -11.02 5.28
CA THR A 234 -3.88 -12.09 6.11
C THR A 234 -2.40 -12.27 5.76
N SER A 235 -1.56 -12.34 6.80
CA SER A 235 -0.11 -12.39 6.70
C SER A 235 0.52 -13.71 7.16
N PHE A 236 1.80 -13.88 6.84
CA PHE A 236 2.68 -14.92 7.35
C PHE A 236 4.10 -14.38 7.54
N LYS A 237 4.85 -14.89 8.52
CA LYS A 237 6.27 -14.57 8.68
C LYS A 237 7.02 -15.11 7.47
N ALA A 238 7.61 -14.23 6.65
CA ALA A 238 8.30 -14.64 5.44
C ALA A 238 9.77 -14.94 5.71
N LEU A 239 10.50 -14.04 6.38
CA LEU A 239 11.93 -14.24 6.62
C LEU A 239 12.42 -13.47 7.84
N GLU A 240 13.30 -14.11 8.61
CA GLU A 240 14.15 -13.43 9.58
C GLU A 240 15.54 -13.27 8.95
N GLU A 241 16.00 -12.03 8.87
CA GLU A 241 17.17 -11.66 8.08
C GLU A 241 18.38 -11.48 8.99
N PRO A 242 19.56 -12.02 8.62
CA PRO A 242 20.80 -11.68 9.29
C PRO A 242 21.15 -10.21 9.01
N VAL A 243 21.46 -9.44 10.05
CA VAL A 243 21.84 -8.03 9.94
C VAL A 243 23.23 -7.80 10.52
N SER A 244 24.01 -7.01 9.81
CA SER A 244 25.36 -6.57 10.16
C SER A 244 25.32 -5.16 10.76
N PHE A 245 25.83 -5.00 11.98
CA PHE A 245 25.84 -3.73 12.71
C PHE A 245 27.26 -3.15 12.81
N PRO A 246 27.48 -1.86 12.50
CA PRO A 246 28.76 -1.21 12.75
C PRO A 246 29.16 -1.24 14.23
N SER A 247 30.43 -1.57 14.50
CA SER A 247 31.02 -1.54 15.85
C SER A 247 31.85 -0.28 16.09
N VAL A 248 31.80 0.25 17.31
CA VAL A 248 32.58 1.42 17.76
C VAL A 248 34.09 1.15 17.73
N ALA A 249 34.51 -0.11 17.92
CA ALA A 249 35.91 -0.53 17.88
C ALA A 249 36.47 -0.75 16.45
N GLY A 250 35.66 -0.49 15.42
CA GLY A 250 35.93 -0.91 14.05
C GLY A 250 35.50 -2.37 13.81
N GLY A 251 34.93 -2.64 12.64
CA GLY A 251 34.37 -3.96 12.30
C GLY A 251 32.84 -4.04 12.39
N VAL A 252 32.31 -5.25 12.31
CA VAL A 252 30.87 -5.54 12.21
C VAL A 252 30.45 -6.55 13.27
N THR A 253 29.35 -6.27 13.96
CA THR A 253 28.70 -7.18 14.90
C THR A 253 27.50 -7.85 14.21
N PRO A 254 27.39 -9.18 14.19
CA PRO A 254 26.23 -9.87 13.63
C PRO A 254 25.01 -9.78 14.57
N GLY A 255 23.81 -9.73 13.99
CA GLY A 255 22.53 -9.86 14.67
C GLY A 255 21.43 -10.28 13.71
N SER A 256 20.16 -10.11 14.08
CA SER A 256 19.02 -10.40 13.21
C SER A 256 17.93 -9.32 13.28
N HIS A 257 17.16 -9.22 12.20
CA HIS A 257 15.99 -8.37 12.11
C HIS A 257 14.82 -9.11 11.48
N THR A 258 13.64 -8.99 12.08
CA THR A 258 12.39 -9.51 11.51
C THR A 258 11.61 -8.32 10.93
N ALA A 259 11.79 -8.06 9.64
CA ALA A 259 11.08 -7.00 8.92
C ALA A 259 10.04 -7.53 7.93
N ARG A 260 10.26 -8.72 7.37
CA ARG A 260 9.60 -9.14 6.12
C ARG A 260 8.49 -10.14 6.39
N PHE A 261 7.28 -9.71 6.08
CA PHE A 261 6.08 -10.51 6.13
C PHE A 261 5.52 -10.67 4.72
N GLY A 262 5.07 -11.88 4.40
CA GLY A 262 4.32 -12.13 3.17
C GLY A 262 2.83 -12.08 3.47
N GLU A 263 2.02 -11.77 2.46
CA GLU A 263 0.59 -11.53 2.64
C GLU A 263 -0.19 -11.79 1.30
N ILE A 264 -1.51 -12.12 1.26
CA ILE A 264 -2.24 -12.67 0.02
C ILE A 264 -3.75 -12.32 -0.32
N GLU A 265 -4.12 -11.69 -1.46
CA GLU A 265 -5.41 -10.92 -1.58
C GLU A 265 -6.66 -11.69 -1.88
N GLN A 266 -7.77 -11.08 -1.46
CA GLN A 266 -8.90 -10.98 -2.37
C GLN A 266 -9.57 -9.59 -2.29
N ARG A 267 -9.58 -8.81 -3.38
CA ARG A 267 -10.36 -7.57 -3.43
C ARG A 267 -11.81 -7.86 -3.82
N GLY A 268 -12.73 -7.14 -3.18
CA GLY A 268 -14.17 -7.16 -3.43
C GLY A 268 -14.66 -5.80 -3.93
N ALA A 269 -15.95 -5.53 -3.74
CA ALA A 269 -16.59 -4.29 -4.14
C ALA A 269 -16.23 -3.14 -3.19
N ALA A 270 -15.94 -1.97 -3.75
CA ALA A 270 -15.93 -0.72 -3.02
C ALA A 270 -17.33 -0.47 -2.43
N VAL A 271 -17.37 0.11 -1.22
CA VAL A 271 -18.62 0.38 -0.52
C VAL A 271 -18.86 1.88 -0.42
N THR A 272 -20.13 2.27 -0.39
CA THR A 272 -20.52 3.65 -0.07
C THR A 272 -20.21 3.98 1.39
N ARG A 273 -20.30 5.27 1.77
CA ARG A 273 -20.15 5.69 3.17
C ARG A 273 -21.10 4.92 4.09
N ARG A 274 -22.38 4.82 3.71
CA ARG A 274 -23.39 4.02 4.44
C ARG A 274 -23.00 2.55 4.57
N GLY A 275 -22.50 1.94 3.49
CA GLY A 275 -22.02 0.56 3.54
C GLY A 275 -20.83 0.41 4.48
N ARG A 276 -19.93 1.40 4.51
CA ARG A 276 -18.81 1.41 5.44
C ARG A 276 -19.25 1.58 6.90
N ASP A 277 -20.20 2.47 7.18
CA ASP A 277 -20.72 2.69 8.53
C ASP A 277 -21.33 1.40 9.10
N LEU A 278 -22.12 0.68 8.30
CA LEU A 278 -22.67 -0.63 8.68
C LEU A 278 -21.56 -1.65 8.91
N TYR A 279 -20.55 -1.70 8.03
CA TYR A 279 -19.40 -2.60 8.21
C TYR A 279 -18.68 -2.34 9.55
N ASP A 280 -18.40 -1.08 9.86
CA ASP A 280 -17.70 -0.67 11.07
C ASP A 280 -18.55 -0.87 12.34
N GLU A 281 -19.88 -0.74 12.25
CA GLU A 281 -20.83 -1.09 13.32
C GLU A 281 -20.80 -2.60 13.63
N LEU A 282 -20.96 -3.44 12.61
CA LEU A 282 -20.95 -4.90 12.78
C LEU A 282 -19.59 -5.39 13.29
N LEU A 283 -18.49 -4.82 12.82
CA LEU A 283 -17.16 -5.19 13.30
C LEU A 283 -16.92 -4.79 14.77
N ARG A 284 -17.46 -3.66 15.21
CA ARG A 284 -17.46 -3.27 16.64
C ARG A 284 -18.25 -4.26 17.48
N GLU A 285 -19.41 -4.70 16.99
CA GLU A 285 -20.22 -5.72 17.67
C GLU A 285 -19.47 -7.05 17.80
N VAL A 286 -18.83 -7.53 16.72
CA VAL A 286 -17.98 -8.74 16.76
C VAL A 286 -16.88 -8.60 17.81
N THR A 287 -16.20 -7.45 17.83
CA THR A 287 -15.11 -7.19 18.78
C THR A 287 -15.62 -7.19 20.23
N ALA A 288 -16.78 -6.59 20.48
CA ALA A 288 -17.40 -6.58 21.81
C ALA A 288 -17.77 -8.00 22.27
N GLN A 289 -18.45 -8.78 21.40
CA GLN A 289 -18.82 -10.16 21.71
C GLN A 289 -17.59 -11.06 21.95
N ASN A 290 -16.49 -10.84 21.22
CA ASN A 290 -15.26 -11.60 21.42
C ASN A 290 -14.45 -11.16 22.66
N ALA A 291 -14.58 -9.90 23.11
CA ALA A 291 -13.99 -9.47 24.36
C ALA A 291 -14.69 -10.09 25.57
N GLU A 292 -16.01 -10.25 25.50
CA GLU A 292 -16.83 -10.86 26.56
C GLU A 292 -16.59 -12.37 26.71
N SER A 293 -16.19 -13.06 25.63
CA SER A 293 -15.90 -14.49 25.66
C SER A 293 -14.58 -14.84 26.38
N GLY A 294 -13.70 -13.86 26.62
CA GLY A 294 -12.43 -14.02 27.32
C GLY A 294 -11.39 -14.88 26.59
N ALA A 295 -11.64 -15.27 25.34
CA ALA A 295 -10.78 -16.14 24.55
C ALA A 295 -10.05 -15.34 23.45
N SER A 296 -8.98 -14.63 23.83
CA SER A 296 -8.19 -13.81 22.88
C SER A 296 -7.59 -14.61 21.72
N ASP A 297 -7.42 -15.92 21.91
CA ASP A 297 -6.69 -16.81 20.99
C ASP A 297 -7.62 -17.79 20.24
N ASP A 298 -8.94 -17.75 20.46
CA ASP A 298 -9.90 -18.61 19.75
C ASP A 298 -10.22 -18.03 18.36
N VAL A 299 -9.33 -18.27 17.41
CA VAL A 299 -9.48 -17.83 16.01
C VAL A 299 -10.77 -18.41 15.39
N GLU A 300 -11.10 -19.67 15.68
CA GLU A 300 -12.32 -20.28 15.16
C GLU A 300 -13.58 -19.68 15.78
N GLY A 301 -13.54 -19.37 17.08
CA GLY A 301 -14.59 -18.64 17.78
C GLY A 301 -14.82 -17.25 17.20
N PHE A 302 -13.74 -16.51 16.98
CA PHE A 302 -13.80 -15.21 16.33
C PHE A 302 -14.41 -15.31 14.93
N ASP A 303 -13.94 -16.24 14.09
CA ASP A 303 -14.47 -16.44 12.73
C ASP A 303 -15.98 -16.82 12.75
N ARG A 304 -16.43 -17.61 13.75
CA ARG A 304 -17.85 -17.93 13.93
C ARG A 304 -18.69 -16.71 14.30
N VAL A 305 -18.23 -15.90 15.27
CA VAL A 305 -18.92 -14.67 15.69
C VAL A 305 -18.95 -13.67 14.53
N LEU A 306 -17.82 -13.48 13.85
CA LEU A 306 -17.69 -12.64 12.67
C LEU A 306 -18.69 -13.03 11.59
N ALA A 307 -18.74 -14.31 11.22
CA ALA A 307 -19.69 -14.79 10.22
C ALA A 307 -21.14 -14.55 10.65
N LYS A 308 -21.46 -14.80 11.93
CA LYS A 308 -22.81 -14.66 12.45
C LYS A 308 -23.31 -13.22 12.46
N VAL A 309 -22.51 -12.29 12.96
CA VAL A 309 -22.87 -10.86 13.03
C VAL A 309 -22.97 -10.28 11.61
N PHE A 310 -22.09 -10.68 10.70
CA PHE A 310 -22.11 -10.21 9.31
C PHE A 310 -23.24 -10.77 8.44
N GLU A 311 -24.08 -11.68 8.95
CA GLU A 311 -25.37 -12.03 8.32
C GLU A 311 -26.28 -10.80 8.18
N ALA A 312 -26.12 -9.78 9.04
CA ALA A 312 -26.85 -8.52 8.95
C ALA A 312 -26.40 -7.62 7.79
N TYR A 313 -25.27 -7.91 7.14
CA TYR A 313 -24.81 -7.19 5.96
C TYR A 313 -25.31 -7.91 4.69
N PRO A 314 -26.11 -7.25 3.81
CA PRO A 314 -26.66 -7.86 2.61
C PRO A 314 -25.62 -8.56 1.73
N ASP A 315 -25.82 -9.84 1.41
CA ASP A 315 -24.90 -10.67 0.61
C ASP A 315 -25.53 -11.06 -0.74
N ASP A 316 -26.14 -10.07 -1.38
CA ASP A 316 -26.80 -10.16 -2.67
C ASP A 316 -26.58 -8.85 -3.45
N TRP A 317 -26.18 -8.97 -4.73
CA TRP A 317 -25.85 -7.78 -5.54
C TRP A 317 -27.07 -6.92 -5.85
N ASP A 318 -28.27 -7.49 -5.92
CA ASP A 318 -29.49 -6.74 -6.19
C ASP A 318 -30.00 -5.97 -4.97
N GLU A 319 -29.64 -6.42 -3.76
CA GLU A 319 -29.87 -5.69 -2.51
C GLU A 319 -28.78 -4.62 -2.26
N LEU A 320 -27.54 -4.89 -2.65
CA LEU A 320 -26.41 -3.96 -2.46
C LEU A 320 -26.36 -2.81 -3.49
N ARG A 321 -26.87 -3.03 -4.71
CA ARG A 321 -26.84 -2.03 -5.77
C ARG A 321 -27.94 -0.99 -5.60
N ARG A 322 -27.66 0.24 -6.05
CA ARG A 322 -28.73 1.13 -6.49
C ARG A 322 -29.33 0.60 -7.80
N ARG A 323 -30.64 0.73 -7.97
CA ARG A 323 -31.34 0.13 -9.10
C ARG A 323 -31.37 1.09 -10.27
N ALA A 324 -30.92 0.61 -11.42
CA ALA A 324 -31.23 1.24 -12.70
C ALA A 324 -32.54 0.64 -13.23
N GLN A 325 -33.51 1.48 -13.60
CA GLN A 325 -34.71 0.99 -14.28
C GLN A 325 -34.40 0.77 -15.77
N GLY A 326 -34.65 -0.43 -16.30
CA GLY A 326 -34.51 -0.74 -17.74
C GLY A 326 -33.50 -1.85 -18.07
N VAL A 327 -32.56 -1.54 -18.98
CA VAL A 327 -31.72 -2.50 -19.75
C VAL A 327 -30.22 -2.47 -19.38
N LEU A 328 -29.83 -1.83 -18.27
CA LEU A 328 -28.43 -1.70 -17.89
C LEU A 328 -27.95 -2.88 -17.03
N GLU A 329 -26.84 -3.48 -17.46
CA GLU A 329 -26.03 -4.35 -16.62
C GLU A 329 -25.11 -3.50 -15.75
N CYS A 330 -24.98 -3.85 -14.47
CA CYS A 330 -24.15 -3.12 -13.52
C CYS A 330 -23.19 -4.09 -12.86
N GLU A 331 -21.90 -3.79 -12.93
CA GLU A 331 -20.85 -4.51 -12.22
C GLU A 331 -20.36 -3.69 -11.02
N PRO A 332 -20.01 -4.32 -9.89
CA PRO A 332 -19.47 -3.62 -8.74
C PRO A 332 -18.07 -3.06 -9.04
N LEU A 333 -17.83 -1.79 -8.67
CA LEU A 333 -16.49 -1.21 -8.68
C LEU A 333 -15.60 -1.94 -7.67
N THR A 334 -14.40 -2.35 -8.08
CA THR A 334 -13.42 -2.99 -7.17
C THR A 334 -12.89 -2.00 -6.14
N TYR A 335 -12.68 -2.46 -4.92
CA TYR A 335 -12.08 -1.67 -3.84
C TYR A 335 -10.56 -1.60 -3.98
N GLU A 336 -10.02 -0.43 -4.26
CA GLU A 336 -8.60 -0.16 -4.51
C GLU A 336 -7.83 0.35 -3.26
N ASP A 337 -8.51 0.63 -2.15
CA ASP A 337 -7.88 1.16 -0.92
C ASP A 337 -7.58 0.06 0.13
N PHE A 338 -7.52 0.43 1.42
CA PHE A 338 -7.08 -0.42 2.52
C PHE A 338 -8.00 -0.37 3.75
N LEU A 339 -7.96 -1.42 4.57
CA LEU A 339 -8.68 -1.47 5.83
C LEU A 339 -7.85 -0.84 6.96
N PRO A 340 -8.37 0.15 7.72
CA PRO A 340 -7.62 0.78 8.81
C PRO A 340 -7.21 -0.22 9.90
N LEU A 341 -8.14 -1.10 10.29
CA LEU A 341 -7.95 -2.10 11.35
C LEU A 341 -6.97 -3.20 10.99
N SER A 342 -6.72 -3.41 9.71
CA SER A 342 -5.84 -4.50 9.34
C SER A 342 -4.37 -4.13 9.34
N ALA A 343 -4.04 -2.87 9.06
CA ALA A 343 -2.72 -2.35 9.38
C ALA A 343 -2.43 -2.65 10.86
N ALA A 344 -3.35 -2.28 11.75
CA ALA A 344 -3.28 -2.53 13.20
C ALA A 344 -3.19 -4.01 13.64
N GLY A 345 -4.02 -4.90 13.09
CA GLY A 345 -4.01 -6.33 13.42
C GLY A 345 -2.76 -7.06 12.93
N ILE A 346 -2.23 -6.66 11.77
CA ILE A 346 -0.93 -7.10 11.27
C ILE A 346 0.19 -6.57 12.17
N PHE A 347 0.12 -5.31 12.62
CA PHE A 347 1.08 -4.78 13.58
C PHE A 347 1.04 -5.56 14.90
N LYS A 348 -0.15 -5.86 15.44
CA LYS A 348 -0.26 -6.63 16.70
C LYS A 348 0.27 -8.06 16.57
N SER A 349 -0.11 -8.78 15.50
CA SER A 349 0.35 -10.16 15.26
C SER A 349 1.84 -10.25 14.90
N ASN A 350 2.41 -9.22 14.26
CA ASN A 350 3.83 -9.18 13.90
C ASN A 350 4.74 -8.67 15.03
N LEU A 351 4.20 -7.92 16.01
CA LEU A 351 4.97 -7.26 17.07
C LEU A 351 4.80 -7.89 18.48
N GLY A 352 3.85 -8.80 18.67
CA GLY A 352 3.61 -9.50 19.94
C GLY A 352 2.58 -8.82 20.86
N GLU A 353 2.17 -9.52 21.92
CA GLU A 353 0.95 -9.31 22.73
C GLU A 353 0.80 -7.95 23.49
N ASN A 354 1.78 -7.04 23.45
CA ASN A 354 1.81 -5.88 24.34
C ASN A 354 1.26 -4.56 23.78
N VAL A 355 0.39 -4.60 22.76
CA VAL A 355 -0.30 -3.38 22.28
C VAL A 355 -1.63 -3.23 23.02
N SER A 356 -1.73 -2.19 23.86
CA SER A 356 -2.94 -1.90 24.64
C SER A 356 -4.04 -1.34 23.74
N GLN A 357 -5.29 -1.72 24.01
CA GLN A 357 -6.44 -1.06 23.40
C GLN A 357 -6.63 0.32 24.04
N SER A 358 -5.83 1.30 23.60
CA SER A 358 -6.11 2.70 23.90
C SER A 358 -7.42 3.08 23.20
N PRO A 359 -8.37 3.74 23.89
CA PRO A 359 -9.59 4.22 23.26
C PRO A 359 -9.22 5.15 22.10
N ILE A 360 -9.88 4.97 20.96
CA ILE A 360 -9.77 5.80 19.76
C ILE A 360 -9.82 7.27 20.20
N ARG A 361 -8.68 7.96 20.16
CA ARG A 361 -8.62 9.41 20.35
C ARG A 361 -9.08 10.06 19.05
N GLU A 362 -10.05 10.96 19.12
CA GLU A 362 -10.43 11.80 17.98
C GLU A 362 -9.22 12.65 17.58
N ALA A 363 -8.70 12.38 16.38
CA ALA A 363 -7.56 13.06 15.81
C ALA A 363 -8.00 14.36 15.13
N ASP A 364 -8.34 15.37 15.92
CA ASP A 364 -8.57 16.70 15.37
C ASP A 364 -7.20 17.33 15.02
N ASN A 365 -6.82 17.22 13.74
CA ASN A 365 -5.81 17.95 12.95
C ASN A 365 -4.70 17.12 12.26
N SER A 366 -4.60 15.81 12.52
CA SER A 366 -3.49 14.97 12.02
C SER A 366 -3.48 14.77 10.48
N MET A 367 -4.64 14.81 9.83
CA MET A 367 -4.73 14.76 8.36
C MET A 367 -4.23 16.05 7.71
N SER A 368 -4.61 17.22 8.25
CA SER A 368 -4.19 18.52 7.70
C SER A 368 -2.67 18.67 7.76
N ASP A 369 -2.04 18.18 8.82
CA ASP A 369 -0.58 18.21 8.95
C ASP A 369 0.11 17.37 7.86
N LEU A 370 -0.45 16.19 7.53
CA LEU A 370 0.08 15.38 6.44
C LEU A 370 -0.15 16.04 5.07
N GLU A 371 -1.29 16.69 4.86
CA GLU A 371 -1.55 17.48 3.64
C GLU A 371 -0.55 18.63 3.47
N ASP A 372 -0.21 19.32 4.56
CA ASP A 372 0.81 20.38 4.56
C ASP A 372 2.20 19.82 4.19
N ILE A 373 2.55 18.63 4.71
CA ILE A 373 3.80 17.96 4.36
C ILE A 373 3.79 17.59 2.88
N LEU A 374 2.73 16.95 2.39
CA LEU A 374 2.58 16.53 1.00
C LEU A 374 2.45 17.70 0.01
N GLY A 375 2.06 18.88 0.51
CA GLY A 375 1.78 20.07 -0.30
C GLY A 375 0.52 19.92 -1.18
N CYS A 376 -0.38 19.00 -0.83
CA CYS A 376 -1.62 18.77 -1.57
C CYS A 376 -2.69 18.13 -0.68
N LYS A 377 -3.96 18.24 -1.09
CA LYS A 377 -5.06 17.57 -0.42
C LYS A 377 -5.03 16.07 -0.66
N ILE A 378 -5.30 15.31 0.39
CA ILE A 378 -5.49 13.86 0.30
C ILE A 378 -6.91 13.62 -0.20
N MET A 379 -7.03 12.79 -1.23
CA MET A 379 -8.33 12.54 -1.86
C MET A 379 -9.17 11.60 -1.00
N SER A 380 -10.48 11.89 -0.93
CA SER A 380 -11.47 10.98 -0.35
C SER A 380 -11.70 9.81 -1.30
N GLN A 381 -11.41 8.59 -0.85
CA GLN A 381 -11.68 7.37 -1.62
C GLN A 381 -13.15 7.28 -2.08
N PHE A 382 -14.09 7.70 -1.23
CA PHE A 382 -15.52 7.66 -1.56
C PHE A 382 -15.87 8.59 -2.73
N ASP A 383 -15.22 9.75 -2.79
CA ASP A 383 -15.47 10.75 -3.83
C ASP A 383 -14.86 10.26 -5.16
N VAL A 384 -13.73 9.54 -5.10
CA VAL A 384 -13.14 8.86 -6.26
C VAL A 384 -14.09 7.79 -6.81
N TYR A 385 -14.59 6.88 -5.97
CA TYR A 385 -15.53 5.85 -6.43
C TYR A 385 -16.83 6.44 -6.97
N GLN A 386 -17.38 7.47 -6.31
CA GLN A 386 -18.57 8.15 -6.78
C GLN A 386 -18.35 8.81 -8.16
N LYS A 387 -17.19 9.42 -8.37
CA LYS A 387 -16.82 9.97 -9.67
C LYS A 387 -16.72 8.89 -10.75
N LEU A 388 -16.07 7.76 -10.45
CA LEU A 388 -15.97 6.63 -11.39
C LEU A 388 -17.34 6.05 -11.76
N GLU A 389 -18.23 5.89 -10.79
CA GLU A 389 -19.61 5.46 -11.03
C GLU A 389 -20.34 6.46 -11.94
N GLN A 390 -20.27 7.76 -11.63
CA GLN A 390 -20.93 8.80 -12.43
C GLN A 390 -20.37 8.85 -13.86
N GLU A 391 -19.05 8.78 -14.04
CA GLU A 391 -18.43 8.74 -15.36
C GLU A 391 -18.88 7.52 -16.19
N SER A 392 -19.09 6.37 -15.54
CA SER A 392 -19.63 5.18 -16.20
C SER A 392 -21.07 5.40 -16.68
N LEU A 393 -21.91 6.02 -15.86
CA LEU A 393 -23.30 6.35 -16.19
C LEU A 393 -23.36 7.39 -17.31
N ASP A 394 -22.53 8.42 -17.27
CA ASP A 394 -22.51 9.47 -18.29
C ASP A 394 -22.11 8.90 -19.66
N ARG A 395 -21.15 7.96 -19.69
CA ARG A 395 -20.79 7.22 -20.91
C ARG A 395 -21.96 6.39 -21.43
N CYS A 396 -22.62 5.61 -20.56
CA CYS A 396 -23.80 4.82 -20.95
C CYS A 396 -24.95 5.70 -21.44
N ALA A 397 -25.23 6.82 -20.78
CA ALA A 397 -26.28 7.75 -21.19
C ALA A 397 -25.99 8.29 -22.60
N LYS A 398 -24.75 8.68 -22.87
CA LYS A 398 -24.30 9.16 -24.18
C LYS A 398 -24.44 8.09 -25.27
N GLU A 399 -24.06 6.85 -24.98
CA GLU A 399 -24.19 5.73 -25.93
C GLU A 399 -25.65 5.36 -26.23
N LEU A 400 -26.53 5.47 -25.22
CA LEU A 400 -27.97 5.23 -25.36
C LEU A 400 -28.73 6.45 -25.93
N GLY A 401 -28.05 7.58 -26.17
CA GLY A 401 -28.68 8.81 -26.65
C GLY A 401 -29.61 9.47 -25.62
N LEU A 402 -29.40 9.20 -24.33
CA LEU A 402 -30.15 9.76 -23.21
C LEU A 402 -29.43 10.99 -22.66
N SER A 403 -30.19 11.95 -22.12
CA SER A 403 -29.62 13.14 -21.48
C SER A 403 -28.98 12.84 -20.13
N GLN A 404 -29.52 11.84 -19.39
CA GLN A 404 -29.01 11.41 -18.09
C GLN A 404 -29.54 10.02 -17.74
N LEU A 405 -28.76 9.27 -16.95
CA LEU A 405 -29.20 8.06 -16.25
C LEU A 405 -29.23 8.35 -14.74
N LEU A 406 -30.30 7.90 -14.07
CA LEU A 406 -30.45 8.02 -12.62
C LEU A 406 -30.51 6.62 -12.00
N LEU A 407 -29.71 6.42 -10.95
CA LEU A 407 -29.75 5.22 -10.11
C LEU A 407 -30.55 5.54 -8.84
N GLU A 408 -31.60 4.78 -8.56
CA GLU A 408 -32.42 4.90 -7.34
C GLU A 408 -31.85 4.11 -6.17
#